data_AF-A0A963QBG7-F1
#
_entry.id   AF-A0A963QBG7-F1
#
_cell.length_a   1.000
_cell.length_b   1.000
_cell.length_c   1.000
_cell.angle_alpha   90.00
_cell.angle_beta   90.00
_cell.angle_gamma   90.00
#
_symmetry.space_group_name_H-M   'P 1'
#
loop_
_entity.id
_entity.type
_entity.pdbx_description
1 polymer ?
#
loop_
_entity_poly.entity_id
_entity_poly.type
_entity_poly.pdbx_seq_one_letter_code
_entity_poly.pdbx_strand_id
1 'polypeptide(L)'
;LVADARLALDGLHAALGEWRADAGWSTTCAARADSWRHRVAQLTTAEPASGTRPYDADVIGVVRDSTARSDETDVVVCAAGTLPAELHKLWRAGTPGSYHVEYGYSCMGYEIAGGLGVKMARPRQEVIVMVGDGSYLMLNSEIATSLMLGLKLIIVVLDNRGFGCIARLQSASGGAAFNNMLDDCAVPGQAAARIDFAAHARSLGADARHVADLAELRTAMVAARSATRTQVLVIDTTHTRTTDDGGCWWEVAIPEVSSRDEVNRARAAYDTARKERQR
;
A
#
# COMPACT_ATOMS: atom_id res chain seq x y z
N LEU A 1 23.08 -11.35 -21.76
CA LEU A 1 23.84 -12.19 -20.81
C LEU A 1 22.84 -13.14 -20.15
N VAL A 2 23.13 -14.44 -20.07
CA VAL A 2 22.29 -15.41 -19.35
C VAL A 2 23.12 -15.96 -18.20
N ALA A 3 22.86 -15.49 -16.99
CA ALA A 3 23.62 -15.85 -15.78
C ALA A 3 22.81 -15.49 -14.52
N ASP A 4 23.21 -16.02 -13.36
CA ASP A 4 22.78 -15.49 -12.07
C ASP A 4 23.18 -14.01 -11.94
N ALA A 5 22.27 -13.19 -11.42
CA ALA A 5 22.45 -11.74 -11.38
C ALA A 5 23.67 -11.30 -10.56
N ARG A 6 23.93 -11.95 -9.42
CA ARG A 6 25.07 -11.60 -8.56
C ARG A 6 26.38 -11.98 -9.24
N LEU A 7 26.50 -13.22 -9.72
CA LEU A 7 27.71 -13.69 -10.39
C LEU A 7 28.02 -12.87 -11.65
N ALA A 8 26.98 -12.46 -12.39
CA ALA A 8 27.10 -11.57 -13.54
C ALA A 8 27.65 -10.19 -13.13
N LEU A 9 27.10 -9.58 -12.08
CA LEU A 9 27.53 -8.28 -11.60
C LEU A 9 28.97 -8.30 -11.08
N ASP A 10 29.37 -9.36 -10.37
CA ASP A 10 30.75 -9.54 -9.88
C ASP A 10 31.75 -9.59 -11.05
N GLY A 11 31.43 -10.35 -12.10
CA GLY A 11 32.26 -10.44 -13.31
C GLY A 11 32.31 -9.12 -14.10
N LEU A 12 31.18 -8.44 -14.26
CA LEU A 12 31.12 -7.12 -14.90
C LEU A 12 31.91 -6.08 -14.11
N HIS A 13 31.80 -6.08 -12.78
CA HIS A 13 32.54 -5.15 -11.92
C HIS A 13 34.06 -5.33 -12.07
N ALA A 14 34.54 -6.57 -12.06
CA ALA A 14 35.96 -6.87 -12.29
C ALA A 14 36.42 -6.42 -13.69
N ALA A 15 35.60 -6.64 -14.72
CA ALA A 15 35.92 -6.26 -16.10
C ALA A 15 35.92 -4.73 -16.33
N LEU A 16 35.10 -3.97 -15.60
CA LEU A 16 35.04 -2.51 -15.70
C LEU A 16 36.27 -1.81 -15.10
N GLY A 17 36.93 -2.43 -14.12
CA GLY A 17 38.13 -1.87 -13.48
C GLY A 17 37.93 -0.44 -12.95
N GLU A 18 38.73 0.49 -13.45
CA GLU A 18 38.67 1.90 -13.05
C GLU A 18 37.64 2.73 -13.81
N TRP A 19 36.89 2.13 -14.75
CA TRP A 19 35.87 2.85 -15.49
C TRP A 19 34.84 3.48 -14.54
N ARG A 20 34.45 4.72 -14.83
CA ARG A 20 33.39 5.45 -14.13
C ARG A 20 32.46 6.07 -15.16
N ALA A 21 31.19 6.16 -14.83
CA ALA A 21 30.26 6.97 -15.59
C ALA A 21 30.68 8.45 -15.53
N ASP A 22 30.17 9.25 -16.47
CA ASP A 22 30.38 10.70 -16.45
C ASP A 22 30.04 11.30 -15.08
N ALA A 23 30.90 12.19 -14.60
CA ALA A 23 30.75 12.78 -13.27
C ALA A 23 29.51 13.67 -13.20
N GLY A 24 29.22 14.44 -14.26
CA GLY A 24 28.02 15.27 -14.33
C GLY A 24 26.73 14.45 -14.31
N TRP A 25 26.72 13.32 -15.01
CA TRP A 25 25.61 12.36 -14.95
C TRP A 25 25.44 11.78 -13.54
N SER A 26 26.53 11.34 -12.92
CA SER A 26 26.52 10.76 -11.57
C SER A 26 26.00 11.76 -10.53
N THR A 27 26.45 13.01 -10.60
CA THR A 27 25.94 14.12 -9.77
C THR A 27 24.44 14.36 -10.01
N THR A 28 23.99 14.34 -11.26
CA THR A 28 22.58 14.50 -11.60
C THR A 28 21.72 13.38 -11.00
N CYS A 29 22.16 12.11 -11.11
CA CYS A 29 21.48 10.97 -10.52
C CYS A 29 21.38 11.07 -9.00
N ALA A 30 22.48 11.43 -8.32
CA ALA A 30 22.50 11.60 -6.88
C ALA A 30 21.52 12.70 -6.43
N ALA A 31 21.58 13.88 -7.06
CA ALA A 31 20.70 15.00 -6.75
C ALA A 31 19.22 14.67 -6.95
N ARG A 32 18.86 13.93 -8.02
CA ARG A 32 17.48 13.47 -8.25
C ARG A 32 17.02 12.45 -7.20
N ALA A 33 17.90 11.54 -6.80
CA ALA A 33 17.59 10.56 -5.76
C ALA A 33 17.38 11.25 -4.39
N ASP A 34 18.21 12.25 -4.06
CA ASP A 34 18.04 13.07 -2.85
C ASP A 34 16.75 13.88 -2.88
N SER A 35 16.44 14.52 -4.01
CA SER A 35 15.20 15.25 -4.19
C SER A 35 13.98 14.35 -4.00
N TRP A 36 14.00 13.12 -4.52
CA TRP A 36 12.93 12.16 -4.31
C TRP A 36 12.80 11.72 -2.84
N ARG A 37 13.92 11.46 -2.16
CA ARG A 37 13.91 11.16 -0.71
C ARG A 37 13.27 12.30 0.09
N HIS A 38 13.62 13.55 -0.23
CA HIS A 38 13.02 14.71 0.40
C HIS A 38 11.52 14.81 0.11
N ARG A 39 11.09 14.58 -1.14
CA ARG A 39 9.68 14.58 -1.52
C ARG A 39 8.87 13.53 -0.78
N VAL A 40 9.41 12.33 -0.63
CA VAL A 40 8.76 11.25 0.14
C VAL A 40 8.62 11.65 1.60
N ALA A 41 9.65 12.24 2.21
CA ALA A 41 9.55 12.75 3.57
C ALA A 41 8.42 13.77 3.67
N GLN A 42 8.38 14.77 2.77
CA GLN A 42 7.29 15.77 2.73
C GLN A 42 5.89 15.11 2.64
N LEU A 43 5.71 14.14 1.75
CA LEU A 43 4.42 13.46 1.54
C LEU A 43 3.96 12.64 2.74
N THR A 44 4.90 12.06 3.49
CA THR A 44 4.63 11.13 4.60
C THR A 44 4.68 11.79 5.97
N THR A 45 5.16 13.03 6.08
CA THR A 45 5.15 13.82 7.31
C THR A 45 4.23 15.03 7.24
N ALA A 46 3.54 15.25 6.12
CA ALA A 46 2.53 16.29 6.02
C ALA A 46 1.35 15.95 6.94
N GLU A 47 0.90 16.94 7.71
CA GLU A 47 -0.33 16.80 8.48
C GLU A 47 -1.53 17.08 7.56
N PRO A 48 -2.57 16.23 7.55
CA PRO A 48 -3.79 16.48 6.79
C PRO A 48 -4.43 17.82 7.19
N ALA A 49 -5.15 18.44 6.25
CA ALA A 49 -5.96 19.60 6.58
C ALA A 49 -7.00 19.24 7.65
N SER A 50 -7.28 20.17 8.57
CA SER A 50 -8.26 19.96 9.62
C SER A 50 -9.61 19.53 9.05
N GLY A 51 -10.20 18.48 9.63
CA GLY A 51 -11.48 17.91 9.19
C GLY A 51 -11.39 17.00 7.95
N THR A 52 -10.19 16.72 7.43
CA THR A 52 -10.00 15.74 6.35
C THR A 52 -9.54 14.40 6.90
N ARG A 53 -10.01 13.30 6.29
CA ARG A 53 -9.50 11.96 6.62
C ARG A 53 -8.09 11.79 6.03
N PRO A 54 -7.21 11.05 6.71
CA PRO A 54 -5.92 10.70 6.14
C PRO A 54 -6.07 9.85 4.88
N TYR A 55 -5.07 9.87 4.03
CA TYR A 55 -4.92 8.93 2.91
C TYR A 55 -3.69 8.03 3.14
N ASP A 56 -3.45 7.10 2.23
CA ASP A 56 -2.43 6.05 2.38
C ASP A 56 -1.05 6.58 2.78
N ALA A 57 -0.58 7.72 2.22
CA ALA A 57 0.75 8.25 2.53
C ALA A 57 0.89 8.69 3.99
N ASP A 58 -0.16 9.28 4.57
CA ASP A 58 -0.14 9.74 5.96
C ASP A 58 -0.01 8.54 6.91
N VAL A 59 -0.77 7.48 6.61
CA VAL A 59 -0.74 6.22 7.38
C VAL A 59 0.61 5.52 7.21
N ILE A 60 1.13 5.42 5.99
CA ILE A 60 2.46 4.86 5.70
C ILE A 60 3.55 5.61 6.49
N GLY A 61 3.47 6.95 6.53
CA GLY A 61 4.39 7.78 7.29
C GLY A 61 4.36 7.47 8.78
N VAL A 62 3.17 7.47 9.40
CA VAL A 62 3.00 7.13 10.82
C VAL A 62 3.51 5.72 11.14
N VAL A 63 3.19 4.74 10.29
CA VAL A 63 3.61 3.35 10.50
C VAL A 63 5.13 3.21 10.41
N ARG A 64 5.76 3.76 9.37
CA ARG A 64 7.22 3.78 9.20
C ARG A 64 7.90 4.50 10.36
N ASP A 65 7.42 5.69 10.72
CA ASP A 65 8.07 6.57 11.70
C ASP A 65 7.81 6.16 13.16
N SER A 66 7.02 5.11 13.39
CA SER A 66 6.81 4.56 14.74
C SER A 66 8.07 3.92 15.36
N THR A 67 9.14 3.77 14.59
CA THR A 67 10.51 3.55 15.08
C THR A 67 11.52 4.14 14.10
N ALA A 68 12.64 4.68 14.61
CA ALA A 68 13.70 5.24 13.78
C ALA A 68 14.45 4.19 12.93
N ARG A 69 14.21 2.90 13.16
CA ARG A 69 14.90 1.77 12.51
C ARG A 69 13.97 0.91 11.65
N SER A 70 12.82 1.44 11.23
CA SER A 70 11.80 0.64 10.52
C SER A 70 12.35 0.01 9.23
N ASP A 71 13.24 0.73 8.56
CA ASP A 71 13.97 0.28 7.37
C ASP A 71 14.88 -0.94 7.59
N GLU A 72 15.35 -1.13 8.83
CA GLU A 72 16.19 -2.27 9.24
C GLU A 72 15.41 -3.39 9.95
N THR A 73 14.39 -3.03 10.74
CA THR A 73 13.75 -3.98 11.67
C THR A 73 12.44 -4.55 11.18
N ASP A 74 11.77 -3.86 10.25
CA ASP A 74 10.42 -4.22 9.86
C ASP A 74 10.41 -4.98 8.55
N VAL A 75 9.38 -5.81 8.35
CA VAL A 75 8.97 -6.31 7.05
C VAL A 75 7.56 -5.82 6.79
N VAL A 76 7.40 -4.95 5.78
CA VAL A 76 6.05 -4.56 5.34
C VAL A 76 5.49 -5.62 4.40
N VAL A 77 4.22 -5.98 4.62
CA VAL A 77 3.50 -6.96 3.82
C VAL A 77 2.22 -6.34 3.26
N CYS A 78 2.01 -6.47 1.95
CA CYS A 78 0.82 -5.99 1.26
C CYS A 78 0.60 -6.78 -0.05
N ALA A 79 -0.57 -6.69 -0.67
CA ALA A 79 -0.87 -7.44 -1.89
C ALA A 79 -1.76 -6.71 -2.90
N ALA A 80 -2.80 -5.99 -2.44
CA ALA A 80 -3.81 -5.48 -3.36
C ALA A 80 -4.33 -4.07 -3.03
N GLY A 81 -4.99 -3.46 -4.02
CA GLY A 81 -5.63 -2.16 -3.91
C GLY A 81 -4.70 -0.99 -4.24
N THR A 82 -4.92 0.17 -3.61
CA THR A 82 -4.07 1.36 -3.77
C THR A 82 -2.70 1.18 -3.11
N LEU A 83 -2.67 0.45 -1.99
CA LEU A 83 -1.52 0.32 -1.11
C LEU A 83 -0.25 -0.21 -1.80
N PRO A 84 -0.28 -1.22 -2.69
CA PRO A 84 0.93 -1.64 -3.40
C PRO A 84 1.62 -0.51 -4.17
N ALA A 85 0.85 0.37 -4.82
CA ALA A 85 1.39 1.53 -5.54
C ALA A 85 1.91 2.61 -4.57
N GLU A 86 1.18 2.91 -3.50
CA GLU A 86 1.61 3.90 -2.51
C GLU A 86 2.84 3.43 -1.72
N LEU A 87 2.87 2.16 -1.31
CA LEU A 87 4.03 1.54 -0.66
C LEU A 87 5.24 1.52 -1.59
N HIS A 88 5.06 1.23 -2.88
CA HIS A 88 6.16 1.28 -3.86
C HIS A 88 6.80 2.68 -3.92
N LYS A 89 5.96 3.71 -3.89
CA LYS A 89 6.40 5.10 -3.93
C LYS A 89 7.00 5.57 -2.60
N LEU A 90 6.47 5.13 -1.46
CA LEU A 90 6.66 5.83 -0.18
C LEU A 90 7.41 5.03 0.87
N TRP A 91 7.28 3.70 0.91
CA TRP A 91 7.97 2.88 1.91
C TRP A 91 9.48 2.92 1.70
N ARG A 92 10.24 3.00 2.80
CA ARG A 92 11.71 3.02 2.78
C ARG A 92 12.22 1.68 3.27
N ALA A 93 12.45 0.76 2.33
CA ALA A 93 13.07 -0.53 2.62
C ALA A 93 14.59 -0.35 2.73
N GLY A 94 15.18 -0.68 3.87
CA GLY A 94 16.61 -0.56 4.13
C GLY A 94 17.39 -1.87 4.02
N THR A 95 16.70 -3.01 4.09
CA THR A 95 17.37 -4.32 4.13
C THR A 95 16.73 -5.35 3.18
N PRO A 96 17.51 -6.30 2.61
CA PRO A 96 16.95 -7.33 1.74
C PRO A 96 15.84 -8.15 2.42
N GLY A 97 14.67 -8.17 1.80
CA GLY A 97 13.49 -8.87 2.31
C GLY A 97 12.64 -8.07 3.31
N SER A 98 12.93 -6.79 3.54
CA SER A 98 12.09 -5.89 4.38
C SER A 98 10.82 -5.37 3.68
N TYR A 99 10.64 -5.72 2.40
CA TYR A 99 9.52 -5.30 1.57
C TYR A 99 8.94 -6.51 0.84
N HIS A 100 7.78 -6.97 1.28
CA HIS A 100 7.11 -8.16 0.75
C HIS A 100 5.74 -7.75 0.20
N VAL A 101 5.74 -7.25 -1.05
CA VAL A 101 4.52 -6.80 -1.71
C VAL A 101 4.30 -7.57 -3.00
N GLU A 102 3.08 -8.07 -3.16
CA GLU A 102 2.65 -8.83 -4.33
C GLU A 102 2.14 -7.86 -5.42
N TYR A 103 2.55 -8.06 -6.68
CA TYR A 103 2.23 -7.18 -7.80
C TYR A 103 1.75 -7.93 -9.05
N GLY A 104 1.98 -9.24 -9.14
CA GLY A 104 1.72 -10.03 -10.33
C GLY A 104 0.26 -10.47 -10.40
N TYR A 105 -0.22 -11.15 -9.37
CA TYR A 105 -1.61 -11.64 -9.31
C TYR A 105 -2.56 -10.65 -8.63
N SER A 106 -2.04 -9.74 -7.81
CA SER A 106 -2.78 -8.79 -6.95
C SER A 106 -3.80 -9.51 -6.07
N CYS A 107 -3.34 -10.54 -5.34
CA CYS A 107 -4.22 -11.44 -4.60
C CYS A 107 -4.80 -10.79 -3.32
N MET A 108 -6.04 -10.31 -3.38
CA MET A 108 -6.74 -9.83 -2.17
C MET A 108 -6.87 -10.93 -1.12
N GLY A 109 -6.60 -10.59 0.14
CA GLY A 109 -6.58 -11.51 1.28
C GLY A 109 -5.20 -12.11 1.58
N TYR A 110 -4.24 -12.02 0.64
CA TYR A 110 -2.89 -12.55 0.85
C TYR A 110 -2.18 -11.89 2.03
N GLU A 111 -2.47 -10.64 2.35
CA GLU A 111 -1.66 -9.79 3.24
C GLU A 111 -1.47 -10.39 4.63
N ILE A 112 -2.54 -10.89 5.26
CA ILE A 112 -2.48 -11.45 6.62
C ILE A 112 -1.84 -12.85 6.60
N ALA A 113 -2.23 -13.71 5.65
CA ALA A 113 -1.66 -15.05 5.51
C ALA A 113 -0.16 -15.00 5.14
N GLY A 114 0.19 -14.16 4.19
CA GLY A 114 1.56 -13.84 3.80
C GLY A 114 2.34 -13.24 4.96
N GLY A 115 1.74 -12.33 5.73
CA GLY A 115 2.32 -11.78 6.96
C GLY A 115 2.68 -12.87 7.98
N LEU A 116 1.79 -13.82 8.21
CA LEU A 116 2.07 -14.96 9.08
C LEU A 116 3.25 -15.79 8.55
N GLY A 117 3.28 -16.12 7.26
CA GLY A 117 4.40 -16.83 6.63
C GLY A 117 5.74 -16.08 6.75
N VAL A 118 5.73 -14.77 6.53
CA VAL A 118 6.89 -13.89 6.74
C VAL A 118 7.33 -13.95 8.20
N LYS A 119 6.40 -13.89 9.16
CA LYS A 119 6.73 -13.95 10.60
C LYS A 119 7.34 -15.30 10.99
N MET A 120 6.87 -16.39 10.41
CA MET A 120 7.47 -17.72 10.57
C MET A 120 8.92 -17.75 10.06
N ALA A 121 9.17 -17.15 8.89
CA ALA A 121 10.51 -17.11 8.28
C ALA A 121 11.45 -16.09 8.96
N ARG A 122 10.90 -15.00 9.52
CA ARG A 122 11.62 -13.86 10.10
C ARG A 122 11.12 -13.54 11.52
N PRO A 123 11.24 -14.46 12.49
CA PRO A 123 10.60 -14.32 13.80
C PRO A 123 11.07 -13.09 14.61
N ARG A 124 12.30 -12.62 14.36
CA ARG A 124 12.90 -11.47 15.05
C ARG A 124 12.51 -10.11 14.46
N GLN A 125 12.04 -10.06 13.21
CA GLN A 125 11.62 -8.81 12.58
C GLN A 125 10.16 -8.49 12.96
N GLU A 126 9.83 -7.21 13.02
CA GLU A 126 8.44 -6.80 13.19
C GLU A 126 7.73 -6.94 11.85
N VAL A 127 6.64 -7.70 11.80
CA VAL A 127 5.90 -7.92 10.54
C VAL A 127 4.68 -7.03 10.56
N ILE A 128 4.67 -6.06 9.66
CA ILE A 128 3.63 -5.04 9.55
C ILE A 128 2.81 -5.33 8.29
N VAL A 129 1.59 -5.79 8.49
CA VAL A 129 0.63 -6.05 7.44
C VAL A 129 -0.17 -4.77 7.20
N MET A 130 -0.04 -4.16 6.02
CA MET A 130 -0.87 -3.04 5.61
C MET A 130 -1.94 -3.55 4.64
N VAL A 131 -3.21 -3.39 5.01
CA VAL A 131 -4.32 -4.03 4.30
C VAL A 131 -5.51 -3.08 4.20
N GLY A 132 -6.16 -3.04 3.03
CA GLY A 132 -7.43 -2.33 2.87
C GLY A 132 -8.59 -3.13 3.46
N ASP A 133 -9.65 -2.45 3.90
CA ASP A 133 -10.90 -3.05 4.39
C ASP A 133 -11.47 -4.16 3.50
N GLY A 134 -11.54 -3.94 2.19
CA GLY A 134 -12.03 -4.95 1.26
C GLY A 134 -11.15 -6.20 1.19
N SER A 135 -9.82 -6.04 1.28
CA SER A 135 -8.86 -7.16 1.27
C SER A 135 -8.87 -7.91 2.60
N TYR A 136 -9.03 -7.19 3.71
CA TYR A 136 -9.21 -7.79 5.03
C TYR A 136 -10.38 -8.78 5.04
N LEU A 137 -11.52 -8.43 4.46
CA LEU A 137 -12.71 -9.30 4.44
C LEU A 137 -12.55 -10.57 3.60
N MET A 138 -11.53 -10.66 2.73
CA MET A 138 -11.30 -11.84 1.90
C MET A 138 -10.67 -12.99 2.69
N LEU A 139 -9.71 -12.69 3.58
CA LEU A 139 -8.95 -13.72 4.30
C LEU A 139 -8.39 -13.22 5.66
N ASN A 140 -9.28 -12.80 6.56
CA ASN A 140 -8.91 -12.35 7.91
C ASN A 140 -8.72 -13.49 8.94
N SER A 141 -9.14 -14.71 8.63
CA SER A 141 -9.14 -15.82 9.59
C SER A 141 -7.74 -16.18 10.11
N GLU A 142 -6.67 -15.88 9.35
CA GLU A 142 -5.28 -16.11 9.76
C GLU A 142 -4.83 -15.23 10.94
N ILE A 143 -5.63 -14.23 11.35
CA ILE A 143 -5.47 -13.57 12.65
C ILE A 143 -5.55 -14.60 13.78
N ALA A 144 -6.54 -15.49 13.75
CA ALA A 144 -6.70 -16.54 14.76
C ALA A 144 -5.50 -17.49 14.76
N THR A 145 -5.03 -17.90 13.56
CA THR A 145 -3.83 -18.74 13.42
C THR A 145 -2.58 -18.07 13.99
N SER A 146 -2.38 -16.78 13.72
CA SER A 146 -1.24 -16.02 14.27
C SER A 146 -1.21 -16.07 15.80
N LEU A 147 -2.38 -15.98 16.44
CA LEU A 147 -2.53 -16.03 17.90
C LEU A 147 -2.33 -17.44 18.44
N MET A 148 -2.87 -18.46 17.76
CA MET A 148 -2.67 -19.86 18.12
C MET A 148 -1.18 -20.25 18.10
N LEU A 149 -0.43 -19.72 17.14
CA LEU A 149 1.00 -19.99 17.00
C LEU A 149 1.88 -19.06 17.86
N GLY A 150 1.31 -18.04 18.52
CA GLY A 150 2.07 -17.01 19.24
C GLY A 150 2.96 -16.16 18.32
N LEU A 151 2.64 -16.11 17.02
CA LEU A 151 3.39 -15.37 16.01
C LEU A 151 2.73 -14.01 15.79
N LYS A 152 3.09 -13.05 16.65
CA LYS A 152 2.58 -11.68 16.61
C LYS A 152 2.74 -11.06 15.22
N LEU A 153 1.65 -10.47 14.73
CA LEU A 153 1.63 -9.51 13.62
C LEU A 153 1.18 -8.13 14.11
N ILE A 154 1.62 -7.06 13.45
CA ILE A 154 0.97 -5.75 13.53
C ILE A 154 0.18 -5.57 12.24
N ILE A 155 -1.15 -5.53 12.33
CA ILE A 155 -2.04 -5.41 11.18
C ILE A 155 -2.65 -4.01 11.21
N VAL A 156 -2.43 -3.23 10.17
CA VAL A 156 -2.98 -1.88 10.00
C VAL A 156 -4.02 -1.93 8.88
N VAL A 157 -5.29 -1.80 9.27
CA VAL A 157 -6.44 -1.82 8.37
C VAL A 157 -6.78 -0.38 7.99
N LEU A 158 -6.67 -0.06 6.71
CA LEU A 158 -7.07 1.23 6.15
C LEU A 158 -8.53 1.10 5.65
N ASP A 159 -9.48 1.59 6.45
CA ASP A 159 -10.91 1.55 6.12
C ASP A 159 -11.29 2.79 5.32
N ASN A 160 -11.34 2.64 3.98
CA ASN A 160 -11.81 3.69 3.09
C ASN A 160 -13.27 3.51 2.65
N ARG A 161 -13.97 2.55 3.28
CA ARG A 161 -15.36 2.17 3.05
C ARG A 161 -15.62 1.47 1.72
N GLY A 162 -14.69 0.69 1.17
CA GLY A 162 -14.93 -0.18 0.01
C GLY A 162 -13.72 -0.39 -0.90
N PHE A 163 -14.00 -0.69 -2.17
CA PHE A 163 -12.97 -0.85 -3.21
C PHE A 163 -12.58 0.49 -3.83
N GLY A 164 -12.02 1.39 -3.03
CA GLY A 164 -11.67 2.75 -3.45
C GLY A 164 -10.78 2.84 -4.70
N CYS A 165 -9.84 1.91 -4.87
CA CYS A 165 -9.02 1.83 -6.08
C CYS A 165 -9.85 1.52 -7.33
N ILE A 166 -10.83 0.62 -7.22
CA ILE A 166 -11.70 0.22 -8.33
C ILE A 166 -12.72 1.31 -8.62
N ALA A 167 -13.24 2.00 -7.60
CA ALA A 167 -14.07 3.20 -7.77
C ALA A 167 -13.34 4.28 -8.58
N ARG A 168 -12.06 4.56 -8.28
CA ARG A 168 -11.27 5.51 -9.06
C ARG A 168 -11.04 5.05 -10.49
N LEU A 169 -10.74 3.76 -10.70
CA LEU A 169 -10.59 3.20 -12.06
C LEU A 169 -11.89 3.29 -12.87
N GLN A 170 -13.03 2.97 -12.24
CA GLN A 170 -14.35 3.07 -12.83
C GLN A 170 -14.62 4.51 -13.31
N SER A 171 -14.41 5.50 -12.43
CA SER A 171 -14.58 6.92 -12.77
C SER A 171 -13.59 7.38 -13.84
N ALA A 172 -12.31 6.99 -13.75
CA ALA A 172 -11.29 7.31 -14.73
C ALA A 172 -11.60 6.72 -16.13
N SER A 173 -12.37 5.63 -16.17
CA SER A 173 -12.84 4.99 -17.40
C SER A 173 -14.14 5.60 -17.95
N GLY A 174 -14.62 6.70 -17.36
CA GLY A 174 -15.88 7.35 -17.72
C GLY A 174 -17.12 6.63 -17.18
N GLY A 175 -16.95 5.62 -16.31
CA GLY A 175 -18.03 4.98 -15.58
C GLY A 175 -18.60 5.90 -14.50
N ALA A 176 -19.87 5.71 -14.15
CA ALA A 176 -20.45 6.29 -12.94
C ALA A 176 -20.10 5.40 -11.75
N ALA A 177 -19.95 5.99 -10.57
CA ALA A 177 -19.77 5.27 -9.33
C ALA A 177 -20.92 4.26 -9.13
N PHE A 178 -20.56 2.99 -8.93
CA PHE A 178 -21.53 1.92 -8.72
C PHE A 178 -20.88 0.72 -8.05
N ASN A 179 -21.45 0.28 -6.92
CA ASN A 179 -21.12 -0.96 -6.21
C ASN A 179 -19.64 -1.18 -5.82
N ASN A 180 -18.83 -0.13 -5.80
CA ASN A 180 -17.44 -0.21 -5.35
C ASN A 180 -17.28 0.33 -3.92
N MET A 181 -17.92 1.44 -3.59
CA MET A 181 -17.98 1.93 -2.22
C MET A 181 -19.19 1.32 -1.51
N LEU A 182 -19.06 1.00 -0.22
CA LEU A 182 -20.16 0.45 0.59
C LEU A 182 -21.37 1.39 0.61
N ASP A 183 -21.12 2.71 0.55
CA ASP A 183 -22.16 3.73 0.46
C ASP A 183 -22.89 3.72 -0.91
N ASP A 184 -22.21 3.26 -1.97
CA ASP A 184 -22.79 3.12 -3.32
C ASP A 184 -23.54 1.78 -3.50
N CYS A 185 -23.35 0.81 -2.60
CA CYS A 185 -24.04 -0.48 -2.58
C CYS A 185 -25.43 -0.42 -1.92
N ALA A 186 -26.01 0.78 -1.77
CA ALA A 186 -27.25 0.98 -1.02
C ALA A 186 -28.44 0.27 -1.68
N VAL A 187 -29.05 -0.66 -0.95
CA VAL A 187 -30.33 -1.27 -1.32
C VAL A 187 -31.46 -0.32 -0.90
N PRO A 188 -32.45 -0.01 -1.75
CA PRO A 188 -33.55 0.88 -1.38
C PRO A 188 -34.20 0.49 -0.05
N GLY A 189 -34.27 1.45 0.87
CA GLY A 189 -34.82 1.25 2.22
C GLY A 189 -33.84 0.62 3.23
N GLN A 190 -32.59 0.37 2.86
CA GLN A 190 -31.56 -0.14 3.77
C GLN A 190 -30.42 0.87 3.95
N ALA A 191 -29.87 0.93 5.16
CA ALA A 191 -28.67 1.71 5.43
C ALA A 191 -27.43 1.00 4.86
N ALA A 192 -26.42 1.76 4.47
CA ALA A 192 -25.12 1.21 4.07
C ALA A 192 -24.53 0.35 5.21
N ALA A 193 -23.88 -0.75 4.83
CA ALA A 193 -23.26 -1.65 5.78
C ALA A 193 -22.13 -0.94 6.55
N ARG A 194 -22.16 -1.04 7.88
CA ARG A 194 -21.08 -0.59 8.75
C ARG A 194 -20.41 -1.79 9.38
N ILE A 195 -19.14 -1.98 9.08
CA ILE A 195 -18.34 -3.09 9.56
C ILE A 195 -17.41 -2.56 10.63
N ASP A 196 -17.55 -3.06 11.87
CA ASP A 196 -16.58 -2.80 12.93
C ASP A 196 -15.43 -3.80 12.81
N PHE A 197 -14.42 -3.42 12.04
CA PHE A 197 -13.22 -4.24 11.83
C PHE A 197 -12.45 -4.51 13.12
N ALA A 198 -12.45 -3.57 14.07
CA ALA A 198 -11.77 -3.76 15.35
C ALA A 198 -12.52 -4.78 16.20
N ALA A 199 -13.85 -4.72 16.28
CA ALA A 199 -14.66 -5.75 16.94
C ALA A 199 -14.51 -7.11 16.27
N HIS A 200 -14.48 -7.16 14.94
CA HIS A 200 -14.28 -8.40 14.20
C HIS A 200 -12.88 -9.01 14.47
N ALA A 201 -11.83 -8.21 14.52
CA ALA A 201 -10.51 -8.69 14.92
C ALA A 201 -10.47 -9.15 16.38
N ARG A 202 -11.15 -8.44 17.30
CA ARG A 202 -11.32 -8.87 18.70
C ARG A 202 -12.05 -10.21 18.81
N SER A 203 -13.06 -10.47 17.97
CA SER A 203 -13.78 -11.75 17.99
C SER A 203 -12.91 -12.92 17.53
N LEU A 204 -11.81 -12.65 16.81
CA LEU A 204 -10.78 -13.64 16.47
C LEU A 204 -9.68 -13.76 17.55
N GLY A 205 -9.77 -12.97 18.63
CA GLY A 205 -8.87 -13.03 19.79
C GLY A 205 -7.68 -12.07 19.76
N ALA A 206 -7.59 -11.18 18.76
CA ALA A 206 -6.53 -10.19 18.67
C ALA A 206 -6.80 -8.98 19.56
N ASP A 207 -5.75 -8.28 19.97
CA ASP A 207 -5.89 -6.98 20.61
C ASP A 207 -6.12 -5.95 19.51
N ALA A 208 -7.34 -5.44 19.38
CA ALA A 208 -7.72 -4.58 18.28
C ALA A 208 -8.46 -3.33 18.72
N ARG A 209 -8.12 -2.20 18.07
CA ARG A 209 -8.74 -0.90 18.28
C ARG A 209 -8.95 -0.16 16.97
N HIS A 210 -10.03 0.60 16.90
CA HIS A 210 -10.23 1.63 15.90
C HIS A 210 -9.63 2.92 16.46
N VAL A 211 -8.71 3.54 15.72
CA VAL A 211 -8.07 4.80 16.10
C VAL A 211 -8.74 5.95 15.37
N ALA A 212 -8.99 7.04 16.08
CA ALA A 212 -9.75 8.17 15.56
C ALA A 212 -8.97 9.00 14.53
N ASP A 213 -7.64 9.07 14.67
CA ASP A 213 -6.77 9.92 13.85
C ASP A 213 -5.31 9.41 13.83
N LEU A 214 -4.45 10.16 13.14
CA LEU A 214 -3.03 9.86 13.01
C LEU A 214 -2.27 9.97 14.34
N ALA A 215 -2.69 10.83 15.28
CA ALA A 215 -2.03 10.98 16.56
C ALA A 215 -2.28 9.76 17.45
N GLU A 216 -3.52 9.26 17.45
CA GLU A 216 -3.85 8.00 18.11
C GLU A 216 -3.19 6.81 17.42
N LEU A 217 -3.11 6.80 16.08
CA LEU A 217 -2.35 5.78 15.35
C LEU A 217 -0.86 5.76 15.73
N ARG A 218 -0.20 6.92 15.84
CA ARG A 218 1.21 7.03 16.29
C ARG A 218 1.38 6.38 17.66
N THR A 219 0.48 6.71 18.60
CA THR A 219 0.50 6.15 19.97
C THR A 219 0.26 4.64 19.95
N ALA A 220 -0.74 4.18 19.18
CA ALA A 220 -1.11 2.79 19.08
C ALA A 220 -0.01 1.93 18.42
N MET A 221 0.73 2.45 17.45
CA MET A 221 1.87 1.76 16.84
C MET A 221 3.01 1.52 17.84
N VAL A 222 3.31 2.49 18.70
CA VAL A 222 4.33 2.31 19.77
C VAL A 222 3.91 1.21 20.74
N ALA A 223 2.64 1.22 21.16
CA ALA A 223 2.09 0.16 22.00
C ALA A 223 2.12 -1.20 21.28
N ALA A 224 1.78 -1.23 20.00
CA ALA A 224 1.72 -2.46 19.21
C ALA A 224 3.11 -3.10 19.02
N ARG A 225 4.16 -2.30 18.83
CA ARG A 225 5.55 -2.77 18.80
C ARG A 225 5.98 -3.42 20.11
N SER A 226 5.53 -2.87 21.24
CA SER A 226 5.86 -3.40 22.57
C SER A 226 5.01 -4.61 22.99
N ALA A 227 3.92 -4.88 22.28
CA ALA A 227 3.04 -6.00 22.57
C ALA A 227 3.67 -7.35 22.21
N THR A 228 3.16 -8.41 22.85
CA THR A 228 3.56 -9.81 22.61
C THR A 228 2.51 -10.59 21.82
N ARG A 229 1.31 -10.03 21.63
CA ARG A 229 0.18 -10.62 20.91
C ARG A 229 -0.14 -9.81 19.65
N THR A 230 -0.73 -10.45 18.65
CA THR A 230 -1.16 -9.79 17.40
C THR A 230 -2.03 -8.58 17.68
N GLN A 231 -1.68 -7.46 17.03
CA GLN A 231 -2.34 -6.16 17.17
C GLN A 231 -3.05 -5.81 15.87
N VAL A 232 -4.29 -5.34 15.95
CA VAL A 232 -5.02 -4.83 14.79
C VAL A 232 -5.44 -3.38 15.03
N LEU A 233 -4.90 -2.49 14.22
CA LEU A 233 -5.17 -1.06 14.27
C LEU A 233 -6.00 -0.70 13.05
N VAL A 234 -7.21 -0.20 13.26
CA VAL A 234 -8.11 0.21 12.18
C VAL A 234 -8.15 1.73 12.13
N ILE A 235 -7.94 2.32 10.97
CA ILE A 235 -8.02 3.77 10.77
C ILE A 235 -8.90 4.09 9.57
N ASP A 236 -9.78 5.07 9.74
CA ASP A 236 -10.61 5.59 8.64
C ASP A 236 -9.76 6.42 7.69
N THR A 237 -9.84 6.12 6.40
CA THR A 237 -9.06 6.81 5.35
C THR A 237 -9.98 7.32 4.24
N THR A 238 -9.46 8.23 3.42
CA THR A 238 -10.13 8.65 2.19
C THR A 238 -9.60 7.88 0.99
N HIS A 239 -10.49 7.45 0.10
CA HIS A 239 -10.11 6.91 -1.21
C HIS A 239 -10.00 7.98 -2.30
N THR A 240 -10.43 9.23 -2.03
CA THR A 240 -10.49 10.30 -3.06
C THR A 240 -9.18 11.04 -3.24
N ARG A 241 -8.18 10.78 -2.40
CA ARG A 241 -6.82 11.33 -2.49
C ARG A 241 -5.81 10.20 -2.60
N THR A 242 -4.85 10.37 -3.51
CA THR A 242 -3.68 9.50 -3.67
C THR A 242 -2.45 10.37 -3.85
N THR A 243 -1.25 9.78 -3.80
CA THR A 243 -0.03 10.55 -4.09
C THR A 243 0.03 10.87 -5.58
N ASP A 244 0.02 12.16 -5.94
CA ASP A 244 0.09 12.64 -7.33
C ASP A 244 1.46 12.38 -7.97
N ASP A 245 2.52 12.39 -7.17
CA ASP A 245 3.88 12.07 -7.62
C ASP A 245 3.97 10.62 -8.08
N GLY A 246 4.61 10.40 -9.21
CA GLY A 246 4.69 9.08 -9.82
C GLY A 246 3.33 8.67 -10.36
N GLY A 247 3.19 8.70 -11.67
CA GLY A 247 1.94 8.34 -12.32
C GLY A 247 2.21 7.79 -13.70
N CYS A 248 1.56 6.67 -13.99
CA CYS A 248 1.26 6.27 -15.36
C CYS A 248 -0.26 6.35 -15.50
N TRP A 249 -0.73 6.50 -16.72
CA TRP A 249 -2.15 6.36 -17.02
C TRP A 249 -2.58 4.90 -16.78
N TRP A 250 -3.87 4.67 -16.51
CA TRP A 250 -4.40 3.32 -16.37
C TRP A 250 -4.38 2.60 -17.72
N GLU A 251 -3.41 1.70 -17.92
CA GLU A 251 -3.38 0.81 -19.09
C GLU A 251 -4.42 -0.31 -18.97
N VAL A 252 -5.69 0.11 -18.94
CA VAL A 252 -6.87 -0.75 -18.92
C VAL A 252 -7.73 -0.32 -20.10
N ALA A 253 -8.07 -1.27 -20.96
CA ALA A 253 -8.81 -0.97 -22.18
C ALA A 253 -10.17 -0.33 -21.85
N ILE A 254 -10.42 0.84 -22.46
CA ILE A 254 -11.71 1.53 -22.38
C ILE A 254 -12.64 1.00 -23.48
N PRO A 255 -13.94 0.78 -23.22
CA PRO A 255 -14.90 0.34 -24.24
C PRO A 255 -14.80 1.15 -25.53
N GLU A 256 -14.79 0.47 -26.68
CA GLU A 256 -14.67 1.12 -27.99
C GLU A 256 -15.94 1.88 -28.39
N VAL A 257 -17.11 1.41 -27.93
CA VAL A 257 -18.40 2.03 -28.20
C VAL A 257 -19.15 2.18 -26.88
N SER A 258 -19.67 3.38 -26.62
CA SER A 258 -20.52 3.66 -25.47
C SER A 258 -21.56 4.71 -25.79
N SER A 259 -22.75 4.57 -25.20
CA SER A 259 -23.78 5.62 -25.18
C SER A 259 -23.46 6.74 -24.18
N ARG A 260 -22.42 6.59 -23.35
CA ARG A 260 -21.96 7.61 -22.41
C ARG A 260 -20.84 8.45 -23.00
N ASP A 261 -21.04 9.77 -23.01
CA ASP A 261 -20.04 10.71 -23.48
C ASP A 261 -18.77 10.69 -22.62
N GLU A 262 -18.90 10.43 -21.32
CA GLU A 262 -17.76 10.27 -20.40
C GLU A 262 -16.83 9.15 -20.83
N VAL A 263 -17.39 8.00 -21.24
CA VAL A 263 -16.62 6.84 -21.69
C VAL A 263 -15.96 7.14 -23.04
N ASN A 264 -16.67 7.81 -23.96
CA ASN A 264 -16.11 8.21 -25.25
C ASN A 264 -14.94 9.19 -25.09
N ARG A 265 -15.04 10.14 -24.15
CA ARG A 265 -13.93 11.05 -23.78
C ARG A 265 -12.75 10.27 -23.17
N ALA A 266 -13.01 9.36 -22.23
CA ALA A 266 -11.98 8.53 -21.62
C ALA A 266 -11.26 7.66 -22.66
N ARG A 267 -11.99 7.11 -23.64
CA ARG A 267 -11.41 6.33 -24.74
C ARG A 267 -10.48 7.17 -25.62
N ALA A 268 -10.88 8.39 -25.97
CA ALA A 268 -10.03 9.29 -26.75
C ALA A 268 -8.72 9.65 -26.01
N ALA A 269 -8.79 9.86 -24.69
CA ALA A 269 -7.62 10.08 -23.85
C ALA A 269 -6.71 8.84 -23.78
N TYR A 270 -7.29 7.65 -23.58
CA TYR A 270 -6.59 6.36 -23.62
C TYR A 270 -5.84 6.15 -24.95
N ASP A 271 -6.51 6.37 -26.08
CA ASP A 271 -5.90 6.19 -27.41
C ASP A 271 -4.77 7.18 -27.69
N THR A 272 -4.83 8.38 -27.10
CA THR A 272 -3.75 9.37 -27.16
C THR A 272 -2.55 8.91 -26.34
N ALA A 273 -2.76 8.54 -25.08
CA ALA A 273 -1.70 8.06 -24.19
C ALA A 273 -1.00 6.80 -24.73
N ARG A 274 -1.75 5.89 -25.36
CA ARG A 274 -1.19 4.69 -25.99
C ARG A 274 -0.25 5.00 -27.16
N LYS A 275 -0.56 6.04 -27.96
CA LYS A 275 0.31 6.50 -29.06
C LYS A 275 1.58 7.17 -28.54
N GLU A 276 1.49 7.90 -27.44
CA GLU A 276 2.63 8.56 -26.81
C GLU A 276 3.60 7.55 -26.19
N ARG A 277 3.12 6.43 -25.63
CA ARG A 277 3.97 5.34 -25.12
C ARG A 277 4.86 4.69 -26.18
N GLN A 278 4.41 4.66 -27.44
CA GLN A 278 5.14 4.02 -28.54
C GLN A 278 6.24 4.90 -29.15
N ARG A 279 6.50 6.09 -28.58
CA ARG A 279 7.58 7.01 -28.97
C ARG A 279 8.67 7.02 -27.91
#